data_AF-A0A7L1J0B5-F1
#
_entry.id   AF-A0A7L1J0B5-F1
#
_cell.length_a   1.000
_cell.length_b   1.000
_cell.length_c   1.000
_cell.angle_alpha   90.00
_cell.angle_beta   90.00
_cell.angle_gamma   90.00
#
_symmetry.space_group_name_H-M   'P 1'
#
loop_
_entity.id
_entity.type
_entity.pdbx_description
1 polymer ?
#
loop_
_entity_poly.entity_id
_entity_poly.type
_entity_poly.pdbx_seq_one_letter_code
_entity_poly.pdbx_strand_id
1 'polypeptide(L)'
;AFLPAFVYSLKVSPLIEKISDHKDFKKLLRTRNNVLALYSKSAAAAESSLRLLSSVAQEVKGRGTISWIDCGDTESRKLCKKMKVDPNSKEKGVELLHYKDGAFHTEYNRAVTLKSMVAFLKDPEGAPLWEEDPEAKDVVHVDSEKELRRLLKKEDKPLLMMFYAPWCGVCKRMMPSYQQAATELKGKYVLAGMNVYAAEFERIKEEYNVRGYPTICYFEKGKFLFHFENYGATAADIAEWLKNPQAPQPQAPETPWADEENVVYHLTDEDFDKFIKDHSSVLVMFHAPWCGHCKKMKPEYEKAAEFLHVANDSPGVLAAVDATVNKALAERYHISGFPTLKYFKDGEEKYTLPHLRTKKKIIDWLLNPEAPPPPEPAWEEKQTSVIHLAGEDFRESLKKKKHTLVMFYAPWCPHCKNAIPHFTTAAEVFKEDRKIAYAAVDCAKEQNHDLCKQEGVDGYPTFNYYNYGKFVEKYTGERGESGFTTFMRTLRERDHERVGKKKDEL
;
A
#
# COMPACT_ATOMS: atom_id res chain seq x y z
N ALA A 1 -12.46 6.81 -68.68
CA ALA A 1 -13.37 6.62 -67.53
C ALA A 1 -12.53 6.61 -66.26
N PHE A 2 -12.57 7.70 -65.49
CA PHE A 2 -11.91 7.78 -64.18
C PHE A 2 -12.75 6.97 -63.18
N LEU A 3 -12.16 5.90 -62.63
CA LEU A 3 -12.73 5.18 -61.49
C LEU A 3 -12.58 6.04 -60.23
N PRO A 4 -13.65 6.24 -59.44
CA PRO A 4 -13.54 6.99 -58.20
C PRO A 4 -12.77 6.15 -57.18
N ALA A 5 -11.76 6.76 -56.57
CA ALA A 5 -11.08 6.20 -55.40
C ALA A 5 -12.10 6.07 -54.27
N PHE A 6 -12.41 4.82 -53.90
CA PHE A 6 -13.18 4.52 -52.69
C PHE A 6 -12.35 4.97 -51.47
N VAL A 7 -12.68 6.15 -50.94
CA VAL A 7 -12.16 6.61 -49.65
C VAL A 7 -12.82 5.74 -48.58
N TYR A 8 -12.13 4.71 -48.11
CA TYR A 8 -12.51 4.01 -46.88
C TYR A 8 -12.40 5.00 -45.72
N SER A 9 -13.54 5.55 -45.29
CA SER A 9 -13.63 6.34 -44.07
C SER A 9 -13.29 5.44 -42.88
N LEU A 10 -12.18 5.75 -42.21
CA LEU A 10 -11.81 5.15 -40.92
C LEU A 10 -12.97 5.36 -39.93
N LYS A 11 -13.69 4.29 -39.60
CA LYS A 11 -14.72 4.31 -38.55
C LYS A 11 -14.03 4.41 -37.19
N VAL A 12 -13.85 5.65 -36.72
CA VAL A 12 -13.42 5.93 -35.36
C VAL A 12 -14.54 5.53 -34.40
N SER A 13 -14.20 4.82 -33.33
CA SER A 13 -15.16 4.47 -32.28
C SER A 13 -15.84 5.71 -31.73
N PRO A 14 -17.16 5.69 -31.45
CA PRO A 14 -17.86 6.83 -30.84
C PRO A 14 -17.36 7.17 -29.43
N LEU A 15 -16.53 6.29 -28.84
CA LEU A 15 -15.89 6.50 -27.54
C LEU A 15 -14.59 7.31 -27.62
N ILE A 16 -14.08 7.58 -28.82
CA ILE A 16 -12.90 8.42 -29.05
C ILE A 16 -13.36 9.77 -29.59
N GLU A 17 -13.05 10.84 -28.85
CA GLU A 17 -13.41 12.19 -29.26
C GLU A 17 -12.41 12.73 -30.30
N LYS A 18 -12.81 12.83 -31.56
CA LYS A 18 -11.99 13.51 -32.59
C LYS A 18 -12.06 15.02 -32.39
N ILE A 19 -10.93 15.67 -32.17
CA ILE A 19 -10.84 17.11 -31.91
C ILE A 19 -10.01 17.81 -32.98
N SER A 20 -10.63 18.79 -33.66
CA SER A 20 -9.96 19.60 -34.69
C SER A 20 -9.62 21.02 -34.21
N ASP A 21 -10.36 21.59 -33.26
CA ASP A 21 -10.16 22.97 -32.80
C ASP A 21 -9.55 23.07 -31.39
N HIS A 22 -8.79 24.14 -31.17
CA HIS A 22 -8.10 24.39 -29.90
C HIS A 22 -9.01 24.84 -28.76
N LYS A 23 -10.14 25.53 -29.03
CA LYS A 23 -11.13 25.84 -27.99
C LYS A 23 -11.83 24.57 -27.54
N ASP A 24 -12.17 23.67 -28.46
CA ASP A 24 -12.79 22.38 -28.13
C ASP A 24 -11.85 21.50 -27.32
N PHE A 25 -10.56 21.44 -27.70
CA PHE A 25 -9.57 20.71 -26.89
C PHE A 25 -9.43 21.32 -25.48
N LYS A 26 -9.36 22.65 -25.35
CA LYS A 26 -9.36 23.31 -24.04
C LYS A 26 -10.63 23.06 -23.25
N LYS A 27 -11.80 22.97 -23.91
CA LYS A 27 -13.06 22.63 -23.26
C LYS A 27 -13.00 21.21 -22.72
N LEU A 28 -12.54 20.25 -23.52
CA LEU A 28 -12.34 18.85 -23.11
C LEU A 28 -11.45 18.76 -21.87
N LEU A 29 -10.29 19.41 -21.90
CA LEU A 29 -9.34 19.42 -20.77
C LEU A 29 -9.92 20.09 -19.51
N ARG A 30 -10.85 21.03 -19.64
CA ARG A 30 -11.53 21.67 -18.49
C ARG A 30 -12.67 20.83 -17.91
N THR A 31 -13.30 19.98 -18.72
CA THR A 31 -14.46 19.18 -18.32
C THR A 31 -14.10 17.73 -17.95
N ARG A 32 -12.92 17.27 -18.36
CA ARG A 32 -12.43 15.92 -18.11
C ARG A 32 -11.08 15.99 -17.40
N ASN A 33 -10.99 15.29 -16.27
CA ASN A 33 -9.81 15.32 -15.41
C ASN A 33 -8.74 14.28 -15.81
N ASN A 34 -9.06 13.36 -16.73
CA ASN A 34 -8.19 12.26 -17.14
C ASN A 34 -8.38 12.05 -18.64
N VAL A 35 -7.45 12.58 -19.44
CA VAL A 35 -7.54 12.59 -20.90
C VAL A 35 -6.26 12.04 -21.51
N LEU A 36 -6.38 10.98 -22.32
CA LEU A 36 -5.30 10.51 -23.18
C LEU A 36 -5.55 10.99 -24.61
N ALA A 37 -4.67 11.85 -25.11
CA ALA A 37 -4.76 12.41 -26.46
C ALA A 37 -3.77 11.71 -27.39
N LEU A 38 -4.29 11.10 -28.45
CA LEU A 38 -3.50 10.63 -29.58
C LEU A 38 -3.31 11.78 -30.58
N TYR A 39 -2.07 12.19 -30.80
CA TYR A 39 -1.70 13.06 -31.91
C TYR A 39 -1.11 12.20 -33.02
N SER A 40 -1.54 12.41 -34.26
CA SER A 40 -1.05 11.65 -35.42
C SER A 40 -0.65 12.56 -36.57
N LYS A 41 0.33 12.16 -37.39
CA LYS A 41 0.69 12.89 -38.61
C LYS A 41 -0.35 12.76 -39.73
N SER A 42 -1.17 11.70 -39.68
CA SER A 42 -2.28 11.45 -40.60
C SER A 42 -3.24 10.42 -40.01
N ALA A 43 -4.47 10.38 -40.52
CA ALA A 43 -5.44 9.30 -40.23
C ALA A 43 -4.88 7.90 -40.45
N ALA A 44 -4.09 7.69 -41.50
CA ALA A 44 -3.46 6.40 -41.79
C ALA A 44 -2.44 6.00 -40.70
N ALA A 45 -1.64 6.94 -40.20
CA ALA A 45 -0.71 6.67 -39.10
C ALA A 45 -1.44 6.35 -37.78
N ALA A 46 -2.62 6.92 -37.57
CA ALA A 46 -3.42 6.73 -36.36
C ALA A 46 -4.14 5.37 -36.31
N GLU A 47 -4.37 4.71 -37.45
CA GLU A 47 -5.29 3.58 -37.57
C GLU A 47 -5.03 2.45 -36.55
N SER A 48 -3.78 2.00 -36.44
CA SER A 48 -3.43 0.93 -35.50
C SER A 48 -3.66 1.34 -34.04
N SER A 49 -3.27 2.56 -33.67
CA SER A 49 -3.46 3.09 -32.32
C SER A 49 -4.94 3.26 -32.01
N LEU A 50 -5.74 3.77 -32.95
CA LEU A 50 -7.18 3.97 -32.77
C LEU A 50 -7.94 2.67 -32.54
N ARG A 51 -7.55 1.58 -33.21
CA ARG A 51 -8.14 0.24 -32.96
C ARG A 51 -7.92 -0.21 -31.52
N LEU A 52 -6.68 -0.12 -31.02
CA LEU A 52 -6.37 -0.44 -29.63
C LEU A 52 -7.08 0.48 -28.64
N LEU A 53 -6.99 1.79 -28.88
CA LEU A 53 -7.60 2.81 -28.05
C LEU A 53 -9.12 2.69 -27.98
N SER A 54 -9.77 2.13 -28.99
CA SER A 54 -11.21 1.83 -28.93
C SER A 54 -11.52 0.81 -27.83
N SER A 55 -10.71 -0.25 -27.71
CA SER A 55 -10.85 -1.23 -26.63
C SER A 55 -10.49 -0.62 -25.28
N VAL A 56 -9.45 0.22 -25.21
CA VAL A 56 -9.09 0.94 -23.98
C VAL A 56 -10.24 1.85 -23.53
N ALA A 57 -10.83 2.63 -24.45
CA ALA A 57 -11.92 3.56 -24.16
C ALA A 57 -13.15 2.85 -23.59
N GLN A 58 -13.43 1.63 -24.04
CA GLN A 58 -14.51 0.80 -23.52
C GLN A 58 -14.27 0.39 -22.06
N GLU A 59 -13.06 -0.04 -21.72
CA GLU A 59 -12.67 -0.50 -20.39
C GLU A 59 -12.55 0.61 -19.35
N VAL A 60 -12.25 1.84 -19.79
CA VAL A 60 -12.05 3.01 -18.92
C VAL A 60 -13.24 3.96 -18.94
N LYS A 61 -14.39 3.54 -19.48
CA LYS A 61 -15.59 4.36 -19.59
C LYS A 61 -15.98 4.96 -18.23
N GLY A 62 -16.05 6.28 -18.17
CA GLY A 62 -16.35 7.03 -16.94
C GLY A 62 -15.17 7.27 -16.01
N ARG A 63 -13.99 6.69 -16.30
CA ARG A 63 -12.74 6.88 -15.54
C ARG A 63 -11.67 7.63 -16.32
N GLY A 64 -11.63 7.47 -17.64
CA GLY A 64 -10.73 8.18 -18.55
C GLY A 64 -11.44 8.58 -19.84
N THR A 65 -10.90 9.58 -20.53
CA THR A 65 -11.37 10.03 -21.84
C THR A 65 -10.25 9.88 -22.85
N ILE A 66 -10.57 9.40 -24.06
CA ILE A 66 -9.58 9.27 -25.14
C ILE A 66 -9.97 10.24 -26.24
N SER A 67 -9.01 11.06 -26.69
CA SER A 67 -9.20 11.97 -27.83
C SER A 67 -8.19 11.70 -28.93
N TRP A 68 -8.54 12.09 -30.15
CA TRP A 68 -7.67 11.98 -31.31
C TRP A 68 -7.58 13.31 -32.07
N ILE A 69 -6.36 13.73 -32.37
CA ILE A 69 -6.03 14.92 -33.14
C ILE A 69 -5.17 14.51 -34.34
N ASP A 70 -5.68 14.76 -35.55
CA ASP A 70 -4.95 14.54 -36.80
C ASP A 70 -4.16 15.80 -37.19
N CYS A 71 -2.87 15.85 -36.89
CA CYS A 71 -2.02 17.02 -37.21
C CYS A 71 -1.75 17.20 -38.71
N GLY A 72 -2.02 16.18 -39.53
CA GLY A 72 -1.94 16.28 -40.99
C GLY A 72 -3.10 17.08 -41.58
N ASP A 73 -4.27 17.00 -40.94
CA ASP A 73 -5.48 17.69 -41.35
C ASP A 73 -5.37 19.22 -41.19
N THR A 74 -5.93 19.96 -42.16
CA THR A 74 -5.81 21.42 -42.22
C THR A 74 -6.48 22.13 -41.05
N GLU A 75 -7.53 21.56 -40.46
CA GLU A 75 -8.27 22.16 -39.36
C GLU A 75 -7.49 21.99 -38.04
N SER A 76 -7.00 20.78 -37.76
CA SER A 76 -6.24 20.45 -36.53
C SER A 76 -4.78 20.86 -36.53
N ARG A 77 -4.17 21.17 -37.67
CA ARG A 77 -2.76 21.60 -37.72
C ARG A 77 -2.45 22.80 -36.82
N LYS A 78 -3.39 23.76 -36.72
CA LYS A 78 -3.25 24.92 -35.82
C LYS A 78 -3.29 24.50 -34.35
N LEU A 79 -4.11 23.51 -33.99
CA LEU A 79 -4.16 22.96 -32.65
C LEU A 79 -2.83 22.28 -32.28
N CYS A 80 -2.28 21.41 -33.14
CA CYS A 80 -1.00 20.74 -32.84
C CYS A 80 0.15 21.73 -32.64
N LYS A 81 0.24 22.77 -33.47
CA LYS A 81 1.24 23.86 -33.30
C LYS A 81 1.09 24.57 -31.96
N LYS A 82 -0.14 24.87 -31.53
CA LYS A 82 -0.39 25.53 -30.22
C LYS A 82 -0.05 24.63 -29.04
N MET A 83 -0.30 23.32 -29.18
CA MET A 83 0.08 22.33 -28.18
C MET A 83 1.57 21.95 -28.24
N LYS A 84 2.31 22.47 -29.22
CA LYS A 84 3.74 22.20 -29.48
C LYS A 84 4.02 20.71 -29.69
N VAL A 85 3.12 20.02 -30.39
CA VAL A 85 3.23 18.59 -30.69
C VAL A 85 3.56 18.41 -32.17
N ASP A 86 4.57 17.61 -32.49
CA ASP A 86 4.95 17.26 -33.86
C ASP A 86 5.09 15.74 -34.03
N PRO A 87 4.00 15.05 -34.37
CA PRO A 87 4.02 13.60 -34.59
C PRO A 87 4.94 13.16 -35.74
N ASN A 88 5.35 14.07 -36.64
CA ASN A 88 6.28 13.71 -37.73
C ASN A 88 7.67 13.34 -37.22
N SER A 89 8.04 13.84 -36.04
CA SER A 89 9.32 13.53 -35.39
C SER A 89 9.36 12.13 -34.76
N LYS A 90 8.21 11.47 -34.60
CA LYS A 90 8.10 10.14 -33.97
C LYS A 90 8.16 9.05 -35.04
N GLU A 91 8.85 7.95 -34.73
CA GLU A 91 9.07 6.82 -35.65
C GLU A 91 7.77 6.28 -36.29
N LYS A 92 6.71 6.14 -35.48
CA LYS A 92 5.40 5.66 -35.93
C LYS A 92 4.46 6.76 -36.43
N GLY A 93 4.89 8.01 -36.45
CA GLY A 93 4.05 9.14 -36.83
C GLY A 93 2.92 9.46 -35.86
N VAL A 94 3.02 8.99 -34.62
CA VAL A 94 2.02 9.15 -33.56
C VAL A 94 2.67 9.47 -32.23
N GLU A 95 1.96 10.20 -31.38
CA GLU A 95 2.37 10.60 -30.05
C GLU A 95 1.17 10.53 -29.10
N LEU A 96 1.36 9.94 -27.92
CA LEU A 96 0.31 9.78 -26.91
C LEU A 96 0.65 10.65 -25.71
N LEU A 97 -0.16 11.67 -25.46
CA LEU A 97 0.03 12.59 -24.35
C LEU A 97 -1.12 12.47 -23.36
N HIS A 98 -0.80 12.36 -22.09
CA HIS A 98 -1.78 12.34 -21.02
C HIS A 98 -1.91 13.72 -20.38
N TYR A 99 -3.15 14.13 -20.15
CA TYR A 99 -3.51 15.35 -19.46
C TYR A 99 -4.34 15.00 -18.22
N LYS A 100 -3.97 15.60 -17.09
CA LYS A 100 -4.64 15.42 -15.80
C LYS A 100 -5.09 16.78 -15.27
N ASP A 101 -6.34 16.87 -14.83
CA ASP A 101 -6.93 18.09 -14.24
C ASP A 101 -6.73 19.35 -15.11
N GLY A 102 -6.82 19.17 -16.43
CA GLY A 102 -6.70 20.23 -17.43
C GLY A 102 -5.28 20.68 -17.78
N ALA A 103 -4.25 20.07 -17.18
CA ALA A 103 -2.84 20.32 -17.47
C ALA A 103 -2.17 19.11 -18.12
N PHE A 104 -1.05 19.34 -18.81
CA PHE A 104 -0.19 18.26 -19.28
C PHE A 104 0.36 17.50 -18.07
N HIS A 105 0.25 16.17 -18.10
CA HIS A 105 0.74 15.31 -17.04
C HIS A 105 2.03 14.60 -17.47
N THR A 106 1.96 13.79 -18.53
CA THR A 106 3.12 13.01 -19.01
C THR A 106 2.92 12.56 -20.45
N GLU A 107 4.02 12.27 -21.13
CA GLU A 107 3.98 11.43 -22.33
C GLU A 107 3.69 9.98 -21.90
N TYR A 108 2.89 9.26 -22.67
CA TYR A 108 2.68 7.84 -22.41
C TYR A 108 3.94 7.07 -22.79
N ASN A 109 4.67 6.62 -21.77
CA ASN A 109 6.00 6.00 -21.86
C ASN A 109 6.00 4.51 -21.45
N ARG A 110 4.83 3.88 -21.46
CA ARG A 110 4.61 2.49 -21.06
C ARG A 110 4.40 1.57 -22.26
N ALA A 111 4.28 0.27 -22.02
CA ALA A 111 4.01 -0.70 -23.08
C ALA A 111 2.66 -0.40 -23.76
N VAL A 112 2.64 -0.19 -25.08
CA VAL A 112 1.41 0.14 -25.83
C VAL A 112 0.52 -1.11 -26.01
N THR A 113 -0.10 -1.54 -24.91
CA THR A 113 -1.00 -2.71 -24.83
C THR A 113 -2.31 -2.33 -24.16
N LEU A 114 -3.36 -3.11 -24.37
CA LEU A 114 -4.67 -2.84 -23.75
C LEU A 114 -4.54 -2.75 -22.23
N LYS A 115 -3.85 -3.72 -21.62
CA LYS A 115 -3.72 -3.84 -20.18
C LYS A 115 -2.92 -2.70 -19.55
N SER A 116 -1.76 -2.34 -20.11
CA SER A 116 -0.95 -1.23 -19.60
C SER A 116 -1.68 0.12 -19.76
N MET A 117 -2.33 0.36 -20.90
CA MET A 117 -3.08 1.61 -21.12
C MET A 117 -4.30 1.72 -20.19
N VAL A 118 -5.03 0.62 -19.97
CA VAL A 118 -6.15 0.58 -19.02
C VAL A 118 -5.68 0.78 -17.59
N ALA A 119 -4.58 0.13 -17.18
CA ALA A 119 -3.99 0.29 -15.85
C ALA A 119 -3.55 1.75 -15.62
N PHE A 120 -2.83 2.32 -16.58
CA PHE A 120 -2.42 3.73 -16.55
C PHE A 120 -3.61 4.69 -16.46
N LEU A 121 -4.69 4.49 -17.23
CA LEU A 121 -5.85 5.38 -17.16
C LEU A 121 -6.71 5.17 -15.92
N LYS A 122 -6.63 4.02 -15.25
CA LYS A 122 -7.28 3.80 -13.94
C LYS A 122 -6.47 4.45 -12.81
N ASP A 123 -5.16 4.48 -12.93
CA ASP A 123 -4.23 5.08 -11.97
C ASP A 123 -2.99 5.68 -12.68
N PRO A 124 -3.08 6.95 -13.15
CA PRO A 124 -2.00 7.57 -13.93
C PRO A 124 -0.70 7.77 -13.16
N GLU A 125 -0.76 7.78 -11.82
CA GLU A 125 0.38 7.92 -10.91
C GLU A 125 0.89 6.57 -10.40
N GLY A 126 0.14 5.50 -10.64
CA GLY A 126 0.51 4.14 -10.24
C GLY A 126 1.76 3.65 -10.94
N ALA A 127 2.50 2.72 -10.33
CA ALA A 127 3.67 2.10 -10.97
C ALA A 127 3.26 1.32 -12.25
N PRO A 128 4.20 1.11 -13.20
CA PRO A 128 3.99 0.15 -14.29
C PRO A 128 3.64 -1.25 -13.76
N LEU A 129 2.97 -2.05 -14.58
CA LEU A 129 2.71 -3.44 -14.25
C LEU A 129 4.02 -4.22 -14.22
N TRP A 130 4.06 -5.29 -13.44
CA TRP A 130 5.29 -6.08 -13.28
C TRP A 130 5.79 -6.67 -14.61
N GLU A 131 4.87 -7.10 -15.49
CA GLU A 131 5.20 -7.58 -16.84
C GLU A 131 5.77 -6.51 -17.79
N GLU A 132 5.67 -5.23 -17.44
CA GLU A 132 6.26 -4.13 -18.20
C GLU A 132 7.72 -3.91 -17.84
N ASP A 133 8.20 -4.53 -16.75
CA ASP A 133 9.58 -4.50 -16.36
C ASP A 133 10.43 -5.36 -17.32
N PRO A 134 11.42 -4.78 -18.03
CA PRO A 134 12.30 -5.52 -18.92
C PRO A 134 13.05 -6.66 -18.24
N GLU A 135 13.31 -6.55 -16.93
CA GLU A 135 13.97 -7.59 -16.15
C GLU A 135 13.00 -8.77 -15.85
N ALA A 136 11.68 -8.56 -15.93
CA ALA A 136 10.67 -9.60 -15.77
C ALA A 136 10.41 -10.45 -17.02
N LYS A 137 11.19 -10.31 -18.09
CA LYS A 137 10.94 -10.98 -19.39
C LYS A 137 10.87 -12.51 -19.32
N ASP A 138 11.54 -13.11 -18.34
CA ASP A 138 11.61 -14.56 -18.14
C ASP A 138 10.63 -15.06 -17.05
N VAL A 139 9.90 -14.15 -16.40
CA VAL A 139 8.78 -14.49 -15.52
C VAL A 139 7.52 -14.69 -16.37
N VAL A 140 6.81 -15.79 -16.14
CA VAL A 140 5.52 -16.05 -16.78
C VAL A 140 4.42 -15.27 -16.06
N HIS A 141 3.89 -14.23 -16.70
CA HIS A 141 2.78 -13.44 -16.15
C HIS A 141 1.44 -14.09 -16.50
N VAL A 142 0.60 -14.28 -15.48
CA VAL A 142 -0.72 -14.94 -15.60
C VAL A 142 -1.81 -13.96 -15.22
N ASP A 143 -2.78 -13.79 -16.12
CA ASP A 143 -3.77 -12.71 -16.01
C ASP A 143 -5.19 -13.19 -15.72
N SER A 144 -5.43 -14.50 -15.79
CA SER A 144 -6.74 -15.06 -15.55
C SER A 144 -6.65 -16.48 -14.99
N GLU A 145 -7.72 -16.91 -14.33
CA GLU A 145 -7.84 -18.29 -13.89
C GLU A 145 -7.66 -19.28 -15.06
N LYS A 146 -8.24 -18.98 -16.22
CA LYS A 146 -8.12 -19.84 -17.42
C LYS A 146 -6.66 -20.04 -17.84
N GLU A 147 -5.86 -18.98 -17.78
CA GLU A 147 -4.43 -19.06 -18.11
C GLU A 147 -3.65 -19.82 -17.05
N LEU A 148 -3.94 -19.60 -15.76
CA LEU A 148 -3.37 -20.38 -14.67
C LEU A 148 -3.63 -21.88 -14.88
N ARG A 149 -4.90 -22.28 -15.11
CA ARG A 149 -5.25 -23.69 -15.36
C ARG A 149 -4.54 -24.25 -16.59
N ARG A 150 -4.42 -23.45 -17.65
CA ARG A 150 -3.72 -23.85 -18.88
C ARG A 150 -2.23 -24.04 -18.63
N LEU A 151 -1.60 -23.13 -17.89
CA LEU A 151 -0.19 -23.20 -17.52
C LEU A 151 0.09 -24.46 -16.70
N LEU A 152 -0.66 -24.66 -15.62
CA LEU A 152 -0.52 -25.85 -14.76
C LEU A 152 -0.78 -27.16 -15.53
N LYS A 153 -1.71 -27.18 -16.48
CA LYS A 153 -1.98 -28.39 -17.28
C LYS A 153 -0.90 -28.72 -18.31
N LYS A 154 -0.23 -27.71 -18.86
CA LYS A 154 0.72 -27.88 -19.98
C LYS A 154 2.18 -27.94 -19.55
N GLU A 155 2.50 -27.37 -18.39
CA GLU A 155 3.88 -27.27 -17.95
C GLU A 155 4.29 -28.56 -17.22
N ASP A 156 5.21 -29.29 -17.85
CA ASP A 156 5.79 -30.51 -17.28
C ASP A 156 6.94 -30.20 -16.31
N LYS A 157 7.53 -29.00 -16.41
CA LYS A 157 8.60 -28.56 -15.52
C LYS A 157 8.04 -28.13 -14.17
N PRO A 158 8.83 -28.23 -13.09
CA PRO A 158 8.39 -27.69 -11.82
C PRO A 158 8.25 -26.17 -11.89
N LEU A 159 7.19 -25.68 -11.26
CA LEU A 159 6.75 -24.30 -11.35
C LEU A 159 6.65 -23.68 -9.97
N LEU A 160 7.19 -22.47 -9.82
CA LEU A 160 7.00 -21.62 -8.67
C LEU A 160 6.06 -20.47 -9.09
N MET A 161 4.94 -20.29 -8.39
CA MET A 161 3.93 -19.26 -8.67
C MET A 161 3.90 -18.25 -7.53
N MET A 162 4.13 -16.98 -7.83
CA MET A 162 3.93 -15.87 -6.89
C MET A 162 2.53 -15.27 -7.07
N PHE A 163 1.66 -15.46 -6.09
CA PHE A 163 0.41 -14.72 -5.95
C PHE A 163 0.67 -13.41 -5.19
N TYR A 164 0.42 -12.27 -5.84
CA TYR A 164 0.76 -10.95 -5.32
C TYR A 164 -0.38 -9.93 -5.46
N ALA A 165 -0.18 -8.76 -4.85
CA ALA A 165 -1.01 -7.57 -5.03
C ALA A 165 -0.14 -6.34 -5.40
N PRO A 166 -0.62 -5.40 -6.22
CA PRO A 166 0.19 -4.27 -6.70
C PRO A 166 0.68 -3.31 -5.61
N TRP A 167 0.00 -3.25 -4.47
CA TRP A 167 0.36 -2.40 -3.32
C TRP A 167 1.23 -3.13 -2.28
N CYS A 168 1.50 -4.42 -2.47
CA CYS A 168 2.24 -5.25 -1.52
C CYS A 168 3.74 -4.89 -1.50
N GLY A 169 4.20 -4.29 -0.40
CA GLY A 169 5.60 -3.88 -0.25
C GLY A 169 6.61 -5.04 -0.19
N VAL A 170 6.23 -6.18 0.42
CA VAL A 170 7.09 -7.38 0.45
C VAL A 170 7.25 -7.94 -0.97
N CYS A 171 6.16 -8.03 -1.73
CA CYS A 171 6.16 -8.48 -3.11
C CYS A 171 7.13 -7.66 -3.96
N LYS A 172 7.01 -6.32 -3.89
CA LYS A 172 7.90 -5.40 -4.63
C LYS A 172 9.38 -5.58 -4.29
N ARG A 173 9.73 -5.87 -3.03
CA ARG A 173 11.11 -6.13 -2.63
C ARG A 173 11.63 -7.48 -3.14
N MET A 174 10.75 -8.46 -3.28
CA MET A 174 11.10 -9.81 -3.73
C MET A 174 11.18 -9.93 -5.27
N MET A 175 10.40 -9.14 -6.00
CA MET A 175 10.34 -9.17 -7.47
C MET A 175 11.72 -9.18 -8.14
N PRO A 176 12.70 -8.31 -7.80
CA PRO A 176 14.03 -8.32 -8.42
C PRO A 176 14.75 -9.67 -8.31
N SER A 177 14.80 -10.24 -7.10
CA SER A 177 15.42 -11.56 -6.89
C SER A 177 14.66 -12.68 -7.58
N TYR A 178 13.33 -12.57 -7.66
CA TYR A 178 12.47 -13.52 -8.35
C TYR A 178 12.65 -13.49 -9.88
N GLN A 179 12.78 -12.30 -10.47
CA GLN A 179 13.04 -12.08 -11.89
C GLN A 179 14.42 -12.60 -12.29
N GLN A 180 15.43 -12.33 -11.46
CA GLN A 180 16.77 -12.86 -11.65
C GLN A 180 16.78 -14.39 -11.58
N ALA A 181 16.12 -14.99 -10.58
CA ALA A 181 15.99 -16.45 -10.50
C ALA A 181 15.28 -17.03 -11.73
N ALA A 182 14.24 -16.36 -12.25
CA ALA A 182 13.51 -16.81 -13.44
C ALA A 182 14.45 -16.86 -14.67
N THR A 183 15.34 -15.88 -14.78
CA THR A 183 16.36 -15.80 -15.83
C THR A 183 17.41 -16.91 -15.67
N GLU A 184 17.95 -17.10 -14.47
CA GLU A 184 19.00 -18.10 -14.17
C GLU A 184 18.52 -19.55 -14.34
N LEU A 185 17.24 -19.79 -14.02
CA LEU A 185 16.63 -21.12 -14.01
C LEU A 185 15.87 -21.45 -15.30
N LYS A 186 15.89 -20.52 -16.26
CA LYS A 186 15.20 -20.64 -17.53
C LYS A 186 15.50 -21.97 -18.19
N GLY A 187 14.44 -22.67 -18.59
CA GLY A 187 14.54 -23.96 -19.26
C GLY A 187 14.50 -25.15 -18.31
N LYS A 188 14.84 -25.00 -17.03
CA LYS A 188 14.75 -26.06 -16.01
C LYS A 188 13.50 -25.93 -15.14
N TYR A 189 13.21 -24.71 -14.69
CA TYR A 189 12.06 -24.38 -13.85
C TYR A 189 11.25 -23.25 -14.48
N VAL A 190 9.99 -23.11 -14.08
CA VAL A 190 9.14 -21.98 -14.45
C VAL A 190 8.87 -21.12 -13.23
N LEU A 191 9.17 -19.84 -13.31
CA LEU A 191 8.76 -18.86 -12.32
C LEU A 191 7.65 -18.01 -12.91
N ALA A 192 6.54 -17.89 -12.19
CA ALA A 192 5.34 -17.26 -12.67
C ALA A 192 4.77 -16.28 -11.64
N GLY A 193 4.09 -15.24 -12.12
CA GLY A 193 3.46 -14.22 -11.30
C GLY A 193 2.00 -14.05 -11.66
N MET A 194 1.13 -13.95 -10.64
CA MET A 194 -0.28 -13.65 -10.83
C MET A 194 -0.76 -12.61 -9.80
N ASN A 195 -1.27 -11.49 -10.31
CA ASN A 195 -1.96 -10.52 -9.47
C ASN A 195 -3.36 -11.05 -9.11
N VAL A 196 -3.55 -11.44 -7.86
CA VAL A 196 -4.83 -11.98 -7.38
C VAL A 196 -5.58 -11.01 -6.47
N TYR A 197 -5.18 -9.73 -6.41
CA TYR A 197 -5.81 -8.77 -5.49
C TYR A 197 -7.32 -8.64 -5.69
N ALA A 198 -7.78 -8.65 -6.93
CA ALA A 198 -9.19 -8.46 -7.28
C ALA A 198 -10.11 -9.57 -6.72
N ALA A 199 -11.36 -9.20 -6.41
CA ALA A 199 -12.37 -10.12 -5.86
C ALA A 199 -12.76 -11.26 -6.82
N GLU A 200 -12.49 -11.12 -8.12
CA GLU A 200 -12.74 -12.21 -9.08
C GLU A 200 -11.85 -13.44 -8.83
N PHE A 201 -10.76 -13.29 -8.05
CA PHE A 201 -9.82 -14.35 -7.75
C PHE A 201 -10.01 -14.98 -6.36
N GLU A 202 -11.12 -14.72 -5.64
CA GLU A 202 -11.36 -15.31 -4.31
C GLU A 202 -11.25 -16.85 -4.32
N ARG A 203 -11.77 -17.51 -5.37
CA ARG A 203 -11.65 -18.97 -5.50
C ARG A 203 -10.20 -19.45 -5.58
N ILE A 204 -9.34 -18.72 -6.30
CA ILE A 204 -7.90 -19.04 -6.39
C ILE A 204 -7.24 -18.83 -5.03
N LYS A 205 -7.61 -17.77 -4.31
CA LYS A 205 -7.09 -17.49 -2.96
C LYS A 205 -7.45 -18.61 -2.00
N GLU A 206 -8.69 -19.08 -2.01
CA GLU A 206 -9.13 -20.21 -1.18
C GLU A 206 -8.41 -21.50 -1.54
N GLU A 207 -8.36 -21.86 -2.84
CA GLU A 207 -7.78 -23.10 -3.32
C GLU A 207 -6.29 -23.25 -3.00
N TYR A 208 -5.51 -22.17 -3.11
CA TYR A 208 -4.07 -22.17 -2.80
C TYR A 208 -3.74 -21.57 -1.43
N ASN A 209 -4.75 -21.38 -0.57
CA ASN A 209 -4.61 -20.82 0.78
C ASN A 209 -3.82 -19.49 0.83
N VAL A 210 -4.13 -18.57 -0.07
CA VAL A 210 -3.56 -17.21 -0.12
C VAL A 210 -4.19 -16.38 1.00
N ARG A 211 -3.51 -16.31 2.15
CA ARG A 211 -3.93 -15.51 3.33
C ARG A 211 -3.23 -14.16 3.42
N GLY A 212 -2.20 -13.94 2.61
CA GLY A 212 -1.40 -12.73 2.57
C GLY A 212 -0.57 -12.64 1.29
N TYR A 213 0.10 -11.51 1.09
CA TYR A 213 0.91 -11.27 -0.10
C TYR A 213 2.38 -11.00 0.27
N PRO A 214 3.35 -11.60 -0.46
CA PRO A 214 3.15 -12.62 -1.48
C PRO A 214 2.79 -13.97 -0.83
N THR A 215 2.01 -14.78 -1.54
CA THR A 215 1.92 -16.24 -1.26
C THR A 215 2.58 -16.93 -2.44
N ILE A 216 3.56 -17.81 -2.19
CA ILE A 216 4.34 -18.45 -3.24
C ILE A 216 4.08 -19.94 -3.19
N CYS A 217 3.58 -20.50 -4.28
CA CYS A 217 3.14 -21.88 -4.37
C CYS A 217 4.05 -22.67 -5.31
N TYR A 218 4.49 -23.84 -4.88
CA TYR A 218 5.28 -24.76 -5.69
C TYR A 218 4.39 -25.84 -6.29
N PHE A 219 4.60 -26.11 -7.58
CA PHE A 219 3.84 -27.05 -8.38
C PHE A 219 4.77 -28.03 -9.10
N GLU A 220 4.37 -29.29 -9.14
CA GLU A 220 4.95 -30.29 -10.03
C GLU A 220 3.85 -30.99 -10.83
N LYS A 221 4.04 -31.14 -12.15
CA LYS A 221 3.08 -31.79 -13.05
C LYS A 221 1.66 -31.24 -12.88
N GLY A 222 1.57 -29.91 -12.71
CA GLY A 222 0.31 -29.19 -12.51
C GLY A 222 -0.36 -29.34 -11.15
N LYS A 223 0.23 -30.08 -10.20
CA LYS A 223 -0.30 -30.26 -8.85
C LYS A 223 0.39 -29.30 -7.89
N PHE A 224 -0.41 -28.57 -7.13
CA PHE A 224 0.08 -27.83 -5.97
C PHE A 224 0.63 -28.82 -4.95
N LEU A 225 1.86 -28.60 -4.49
CA LEU A 225 2.48 -29.40 -3.45
C LEU A 225 2.52 -28.65 -2.12
N PHE A 226 3.14 -27.46 -2.11
CA PHE A 226 3.33 -26.68 -0.89
C PHE A 226 3.77 -25.23 -1.14
N HIS A 227 3.79 -24.42 -0.09
CA HIS A 227 4.22 -23.03 -0.13
C HIS A 227 5.76 -22.89 -0.01
N PHE A 228 6.30 -21.85 -0.63
CA PHE A 228 7.65 -21.36 -0.42
C PHE A 228 7.60 -20.16 0.54
N GLU A 229 8.25 -20.29 1.70
CA GLU A 229 8.07 -19.35 2.83
C GLU A 229 9.24 -18.37 3.04
N ASN A 230 10.33 -18.48 2.27
CA ASN A 230 11.47 -17.58 2.40
C ASN A 230 11.28 -16.29 1.59
N TYR A 231 10.47 -15.36 2.11
CA TYR A 231 10.17 -14.09 1.44
C TYR A 231 11.33 -13.08 1.38
N GLY A 232 12.47 -13.41 2.01
CA GLY A 232 13.73 -12.66 1.92
C GLY A 232 14.76 -13.30 0.99
N ALA A 233 14.39 -14.37 0.30
CA ALA A 233 15.28 -15.13 -0.56
C ALA A 233 15.88 -14.29 -1.71
N THR A 234 17.19 -14.41 -1.89
CA THR A 234 17.89 -13.96 -3.09
C THR A 234 17.62 -14.90 -4.27
N ALA A 235 18.06 -14.52 -5.47
CA ALA A 235 17.94 -15.39 -6.64
C ALA A 235 18.64 -16.74 -6.43
N ALA A 236 19.82 -16.72 -5.80
CA ALA A 236 20.59 -17.91 -5.47
C ALA A 236 19.86 -18.81 -4.47
N ASP A 237 19.20 -18.25 -3.46
CA ASP A 237 18.41 -19.00 -2.49
C ASP A 237 17.22 -19.71 -3.16
N ILE A 238 16.52 -19.02 -4.08
CA ILE A 238 15.43 -19.60 -4.86
C ILE A 238 15.96 -20.74 -5.75
N ALA A 239 17.08 -20.51 -6.43
CA ALA A 239 17.73 -21.49 -7.30
C ALA A 239 18.20 -22.73 -6.53
N GLU A 240 18.78 -22.56 -5.36
CA GLU A 240 19.21 -23.66 -4.50
C GLU A 240 18.02 -24.46 -3.97
N TRP A 241 16.99 -23.76 -3.48
CA TRP A 241 15.78 -24.41 -2.98
C TRP A 241 15.08 -25.24 -4.07
N LEU A 242 15.01 -24.75 -5.31
CA LEU A 242 14.40 -25.48 -6.42
C LEU A 242 15.14 -26.76 -6.82
N LYS A 243 16.42 -26.93 -6.46
CA LYS A 243 17.16 -28.19 -6.68
C LYS A 243 16.65 -29.33 -5.79
N ASN A 244 16.17 -29.00 -4.58
CA ASN A 244 15.62 -29.96 -3.64
C ASN A 244 14.45 -29.31 -2.86
N PRO A 245 13.30 -29.11 -3.54
CA PRO A 245 12.17 -28.43 -2.94
C PRO A 245 11.57 -29.33 -1.88
N GLN A 246 11.58 -28.84 -0.65
CA GLN A 246 10.98 -29.54 0.48
C GLN A 246 9.67 -28.85 0.82
N ALA A 247 8.67 -29.66 1.16
CA ALA A 247 7.51 -29.14 1.86
C ALA A 247 8.00 -28.31 3.05
N PRO A 248 7.34 -27.17 3.37
CA PRO A 248 7.49 -26.56 4.68
C PRO A 248 7.40 -27.70 5.66
N GLN A 249 8.52 -27.98 6.32
CA GLN A 249 8.46 -29.01 7.32
C GLN A 249 7.40 -28.49 8.29
N PRO A 250 6.37 -29.29 8.65
CA PRO A 250 5.67 -29.01 9.88
C PRO A 250 6.81 -28.84 10.87
N GLN A 251 7.01 -27.63 11.41
CA GLN A 251 8.17 -27.31 12.24
C GLN A 251 8.38 -28.53 13.11
N ALA A 252 9.44 -29.31 12.83
CA ALA A 252 9.71 -30.55 13.56
C ALA A 252 9.61 -30.09 15.00
N PRO A 253 8.67 -30.63 15.81
CA PRO A 253 8.17 -29.97 17.01
C PRO A 253 9.38 -29.40 17.69
N GLU A 254 9.55 -28.07 17.58
CA GLU A 254 10.75 -27.45 18.11
C GLU A 254 10.75 -27.90 19.54
N THR A 255 11.86 -28.49 20.00
CA THR A 255 12.00 -28.88 21.39
C THR A 255 11.39 -27.76 22.19
N PRO A 256 10.27 -28.00 22.91
CA PRO A 256 9.56 -26.95 23.61
C PRO A 256 10.59 -26.11 24.34
N TRP A 257 10.46 -24.79 24.33
CA TRP A 257 11.51 -23.94 24.93
C TRP A 257 11.79 -24.33 26.41
N ALA A 258 10.78 -24.91 27.08
CA ALA A 258 10.89 -25.52 28.39
C ALA A 258 11.85 -26.74 28.50
N ASP A 259 12.03 -27.47 27.41
CA ASP A 259 12.85 -28.67 27.30
C ASP A 259 14.28 -28.38 26.81
N GLU A 260 14.59 -27.13 26.45
CA GLU A 260 15.96 -26.69 26.10
C GLU A 260 16.76 -26.31 27.35
N GLU A 261 18.08 -26.53 27.35
CA GLU A 261 18.95 -26.04 28.43
C GLU A 261 19.03 -24.51 28.41
N ASN A 262 18.23 -23.87 29.26
CA ASN A 262 18.25 -22.42 29.49
C ASN A 262 17.91 -22.10 30.94
N VAL A 263 18.13 -20.85 31.34
CA VAL A 263 17.92 -20.39 32.73
C VAL A 263 16.61 -19.62 32.91
N VAL A 264 15.73 -19.60 31.88
CA VAL A 264 14.40 -18.99 31.99
C VAL A 264 13.46 -19.99 32.65
N TYR A 265 12.64 -19.53 33.59
CA TYR A 265 11.63 -20.39 34.20
C TYR A 265 10.44 -20.57 33.27
N HIS A 266 10.09 -21.80 32.91
CA HIS A 266 8.94 -22.09 32.07
C HIS A 266 7.75 -22.44 32.95
N LEU A 267 6.75 -21.56 32.94
CA LEU A 267 5.58 -21.65 33.81
C LEU A 267 4.38 -22.22 33.05
N THR A 268 3.53 -22.90 33.79
CA THR A 268 2.34 -23.59 33.32
C THR A 268 1.10 -23.08 34.05
N ASP A 269 -0.09 -23.44 33.56
CA ASP A 269 -1.35 -23.13 34.25
C ASP A 269 -1.35 -23.64 35.73
N GLU A 270 -0.56 -24.66 36.06
CA GLU A 270 -0.48 -25.27 37.41
C GLU A 270 0.50 -24.57 38.38
N ASP A 271 1.66 -24.10 37.92
CA ASP A 271 2.73 -23.59 38.79
C ASP A 271 2.84 -22.06 38.86
N PHE A 272 2.20 -21.35 37.92
CA PHE A 272 2.35 -19.92 37.74
C PHE A 272 2.04 -19.13 39.01
N ASP A 273 0.86 -19.36 39.61
CA ASP A 273 0.39 -18.59 40.77
C ASP A 273 1.29 -18.78 41.99
N LYS A 274 1.92 -19.95 42.15
CA LYS A 274 2.88 -20.20 43.21
C LYS A 274 4.20 -19.50 42.90
N PHE A 275 4.71 -19.64 41.68
CA PHE A 275 5.97 -19.04 41.27
C PHE A 275 5.97 -17.51 41.43
N ILE A 276 4.89 -16.86 41.00
CA ILE A 276 4.70 -15.40 41.09
C ILE A 276 4.57 -14.91 42.54
N LYS A 277 4.13 -15.76 43.48
CA LYS A 277 4.10 -15.45 44.92
C LYS A 277 5.47 -15.63 45.57
N ASP A 278 6.20 -16.66 45.18
CA ASP A 278 7.51 -17.01 45.76
C ASP A 278 8.62 -16.04 45.28
N HIS A 279 8.41 -15.36 44.16
CA HIS A 279 9.37 -14.39 43.58
C HIS A 279 8.79 -12.97 43.58
N SER A 280 9.47 -12.05 44.26
CA SER A 280 8.99 -10.67 44.44
C SER A 280 9.05 -9.80 43.17
N SER A 281 9.79 -10.21 42.14
CA SER A 281 10.02 -9.45 40.90
C SER A 281 10.18 -10.42 39.73
N VAL A 282 9.15 -10.53 38.89
CA VAL A 282 9.11 -11.48 37.77
C VAL A 282 8.68 -10.78 36.50
N LEU A 283 9.48 -10.87 35.44
CA LEU A 283 9.06 -10.51 34.10
C LEU A 283 8.70 -11.80 33.36
N VAL A 284 7.46 -11.91 32.89
CA VAL A 284 6.94 -13.09 32.17
C VAL A 284 6.77 -12.77 30.70
N MET A 285 7.31 -13.63 29.84
CA MET A 285 7.09 -13.62 28.39
C MET A 285 6.02 -14.64 27.98
N PHE A 286 4.85 -14.13 27.59
CA PHE A 286 3.83 -14.94 26.91
C PHE A 286 4.18 -15.04 25.43
N HIS A 287 4.44 -16.25 24.95
CA HIS A 287 4.91 -16.51 23.59
C HIS A 287 4.09 -17.60 22.89
N ALA A 288 4.37 -17.76 21.59
CA ALA A 288 3.91 -18.87 20.77
C ALA A 288 5.10 -19.42 19.97
N PRO A 289 5.27 -20.76 19.87
CA PRO A 289 6.43 -21.37 19.21
C PRO A 289 6.56 -20.94 17.74
N TRP A 290 5.45 -20.82 17.03
CA TRP A 290 5.41 -20.43 15.61
C TRP A 290 5.65 -18.93 15.36
N CYS A 291 5.70 -18.09 16.40
CA CYS A 291 5.80 -16.64 16.25
C CYS A 291 7.23 -16.20 15.94
N GLY A 292 7.49 -15.73 14.71
CA GLY A 292 8.81 -15.22 14.31
C GLY A 292 9.36 -14.09 15.19
N HIS A 293 8.51 -13.22 15.75
CA HIS A 293 8.94 -12.19 16.69
C HIS A 293 9.37 -12.78 18.05
N CYS A 294 8.74 -13.87 18.51
CA CYS A 294 9.16 -14.60 19.70
C CYS A 294 10.52 -15.27 19.45
N LYS A 295 10.67 -15.97 18.32
CA LYS A 295 11.93 -16.61 17.92
C LYS A 295 13.10 -15.63 17.89
N LYS A 296 12.87 -14.42 17.37
CA LYS A 296 13.89 -13.36 17.33
C LYS A 296 14.26 -12.82 18.73
N MET A 297 13.31 -12.79 19.66
CA MET A 297 13.49 -12.23 20.99
C MET A 297 14.06 -13.23 21.99
N LYS A 298 13.77 -14.52 21.84
CA LYS A 298 14.21 -15.61 22.73
C LYS A 298 15.71 -15.54 23.08
N PRO A 299 16.66 -15.42 22.13
CA PRO A 299 18.09 -15.34 22.48
C PRO A 299 18.48 -14.11 23.30
N GLU A 300 17.78 -12.98 23.12
CA GLU A 300 18.02 -11.76 23.92
C GLU A 300 17.45 -11.91 25.34
N TYR A 301 16.34 -12.64 25.46
CA TYR A 301 15.66 -12.92 26.72
C TYR A 301 16.46 -13.90 27.59
N GLU A 302 16.96 -14.99 27.00
CA GLU A 302 17.83 -15.97 27.68
C GLU A 302 19.11 -15.33 28.20
N LYS A 303 19.82 -14.57 27.37
CA LYS A 303 21.04 -13.86 27.80
C LYS A 303 20.79 -12.81 28.89
N ALA A 304 19.56 -12.29 29.00
CA ALA A 304 19.18 -11.41 30.10
C ALA A 304 18.94 -12.23 31.37
N ALA A 305 18.25 -13.37 31.28
CA ALA A 305 18.04 -14.29 32.39
C ALA A 305 19.37 -14.80 32.98
N GLU A 306 20.32 -15.18 32.12
CA GLU A 306 21.69 -15.57 32.53
C GLU A 306 22.39 -14.48 33.32
N PHE A 307 22.29 -13.23 32.88
CA PHE A 307 22.90 -12.11 33.59
C PHE A 307 22.24 -11.88 34.96
N LEU A 308 20.92 -12.02 35.04
CA LEU A 308 20.14 -11.80 36.25
C LEU A 308 20.33 -12.91 37.28
N HIS A 309 20.52 -14.17 36.86
CA HIS A 309 20.74 -15.30 37.78
C HIS A 309 22.15 -15.33 38.40
N VAL A 310 23.14 -14.68 37.79
CA VAL A 310 24.53 -14.65 38.30
C VAL A 310 24.74 -13.57 39.38
N ALA A 311 23.85 -12.58 39.49
CA ALA A 311 23.98 -11.51 40.47
C ALA A 311 23.45 -11.95 41.85
N ASN A 312 24.29 -11.83 42.91
CA ASN A 312 23.90 -12.15 44.29
C ASN A 312 22.69 -11.34 44.81
N ASP A 313 22.46 -10.15 44.26
CA ASP A 313 21.30 -9.29 44.50
C ASP A 313 20.51 -9.12 43.19
N SER A 314 19.98 -10.21 42.66
CA SER A 314 19.23 -10.19 41.41
C SER A 314 18.00 -9.27 41.50
N PRO A 315 17.83 -8.29 40.59
CA PRO A 315 16.69 -7.37 40.63
C PRO A 315 15.37 -8.02 40.20
N GLY A 316 15.41 -9.23 39.65
CA GLY A 316 14.23 -10.01 39.28
C GLY A 316 14.59 -11.23 38.43
N VAL A 317 13.62 -12.13 38.28
CA VAL A 317 13.75 -13.35 37.49
C VAL A 317 12.94 -13.24 36.20
N LEU A 318 13.39 -13.97 35.16
CA LEU A 318 12.69 -14.05 33.88
C LEU A 318 11.97 -15.39 33.76
N ALA A 319 10.72 -15.34 33.33
CA ALA A 319 9.90 -16.50 33.10
C ALA A 319 9.23 -16.46 31.72
N ALA A 320 8.83 -17.62 31.20
CA ALA A 320 8.15 -17.76 29.94
C ALA A 320 6.90 -18.65 30.10
N VAL A 321 5.86 -18.33 29.34
CA VAL A 321 4.63 -19.12 29.25
C VAL A 321 4.31 -19.32 27.77
N ASP A 322 4.21 -20.58 27.36
CA ASP A 322 3.62 -20.91 26.06
C ASP A 322 2.11 -20.74 26.16
N ALA A 323 1.62 -19.60 25.67
CA ALA A 323 0.21 -19.23 25.71
C ALA A 323 -0.65 -19.99 24.68
N THR A 324 -0.04 -20.79 23.80
CA THR A 324 -0.76 -21.68 22.88
C THR A 324 -1.19 -22.98 23.57
N VAL A 325 -0.46 -23.37 24.62
CA VAL A 325 -0.75 -24.52 25.48
C VAL A 325 -1.51 -24.09 26.74
N ASN A 326 -1.02 -23.07 27.43
CA ASN A 326 -1.54 -22.58 28.71
C ASN A 326 -2.68 -21.55 28.49
N LYS A 327 -3.82 -22.07 28.05
CA LYS A 327 -4.97 -21.25 27.62
C LYS A 327 -5.60 -20.49 28.77
N ALA A 328 -5.62 -21.04 29.98
CA ALA A 328 -6.23 -20.38 31.12
C ALA A 328 -5.45 -19.12 31.50
N LEU A 329 -4.11 -19.20 31.54
CA LEU A 329 -3.25 -18.03 31.70
C LEU A 329 -3.38 -17.02 30.55
N ALA A 330 -3.45 -17.50 29.29
CA ALA A 330 -3.60 -16.62 28.13
C ALA A 330 -4.90 -15.80 28.20
N GLU A 331 -6.01 -16.42 28.60
CA GLU A 331 -7.31 -15.77 28.79
C GLU A 331 -7.28 -14.82 30.00
N ARG A 332 -6.81 -15.31 31.16
CA ARG A 332 -6.73 -14.55 32.43
C ARG A 332 -5.96 -13.24 32.27
N TYR A 333 -4.89 -13.26 31.48
CA TYR A 333 -4.02 -12.11 31.27
C TYR A 333 -4.27 -11.38 29.94
N HIS A 334 -5.37 -11.71 29.25
CA HIS A 334 -5.81 -11.04 28.02
C HIS A 334 -4.73 -11.00 26.91
N ILE A 335 -4.05 -12.12 26.69
CA ILE A 335 -2.99 -12.22 25.70
C ILE A 335 -3.59 -12.30 24.29
N SER A 336 -3.58 -11.17 23.59
CA SER A 336 -4.12 -11.02 22.22
C SER A 336 -3.05 -11.01 21.11
N GLY A 337 -1.77 -11.08 21.49
CA GLY A 337 -0.66 -11.06 20.55
C GLY A 337 0.67 -11.49 21.18
N PHE A 338 1.65 -11.80 20.32
CA PHE A 338 2.93 -12.38 20.73
C PHE A 338 4.15 -11.62 20.17
N PRO A 339 5.25 -11.55 20.94
CA PRO A 339 5.32 -11.80 22.38
C PRO A 339 4.65 -10.68 23.18
N THR A 340 4.08 -11.03 24.33
CA THR A 340 3.58 -10.08 25.34
C THR A 340 4.39 -10.24 26.62
N LEU A 341 4.98 -9.15 27.10
CA LEU A 341 5.71 -9.12 28.36
C LEU A 341 4.84 -8.52 29.46
N LYS A 342 4.70 -9.22 30.58
CA LYS A 342 4.02 -8.72 31.78
C LYS A 342 4.94 -8.82 32.98
N TYR A 343 4.98 -7.75 33.76
CA TYR A 343 5.77 -7.66 34.96
C TYR A 343 4.89 -7.83 36.19
N PHE A 344 5.33 -8.70 37.08
CA PHE A 344 4.69 -9.02 38.34
C PHE A 344 5.59 -8.60 39.49
N LYS A 345 4.99 -7.92 40.48
CA LYS A 345 5.64 -7.49 41.70
C LYS A 345 4.81 -7.97 42.88
N ASP A 346 5.44 -8.71 43.78
CA ASP A 346 4.84 -9.21 45.03
C ASP A 346 3.48 -9.93 44.81
N GLY A 347 3.42 -10.80 43.80
CA GLY A 347 2.20 -11.56 43.49
C GLY A 347 1.22 -10.88 42.53
N GLU A 348 1.40 -9.60 42.20
CA GLU A 348 0.44 -8.81 41.41
C GLU A 348 0.99 -8.41 40.04
N GLU A 349 0.16 -8.49 38.99
CA GLU A 349 0.48 -7.88 37.69
C GLU A 349 0.54 -6.36 37.86
N LYS A 350 1.70 -5.75 37.57
CA LYS A 350 1.85 -4.29 37.61
C LYS A 350 1.80 -3.68 36.22
N TYR A 351 2.58 -4.21 35.26
CA TYR A 351 2.82 -3.54 33.98
C TYR A 351 2.85 -4.51 32.80
N THR A 352 2.33 -4.09 31.65
CA THR A 352 2.57 -4.73 30.36
C THR A 352 3.63 -3.92 29.59
N LEU A 353 4.72 -4.58 29.16
CA LEU A 353 5.96 -3.93 28.72
C LEU A 353 6.34 -4.32 27.27
N PRO A 354 5.54 -3.93 26.25
CA PRO A 354 5.72 -4.41 24.87
C PRO A 354 7.03 -3.96 24.20
N HIS A 355 7.70 -2.96 24.77
CA HIS A 355 8.89 -2.30 24.23
C HIS A 355 10.22 -2.93 24.67
N LEU A 356 10.22 -3.82 25.66
CA LEU A 356 11.42 -4.51 26.13
C LEU A 356 11.72 -5.71 25.23
N ARG A 357 12.55 -5.51 24.19
CA ARG A 357 12.86 -6.54 23.18
C ARG A 357 14.32 -6.98 23.13
N THR A 358 15.19 -6.33 23.91
CA THR A 358 16.64 -6.57 23.89
C THR A 358 17.16 -6.81 25.31
N LYS A 359 18.25 -7.56 25.44
CA LYS A 359 18.88 -7.87 26.73
C LYS A 359 19.06 -6.63 27.59
N LYS A 360 19.69 -5.60 27.02
CA LYS A 360 20.00 -4.35 27.72
C LYS A 360 18.74 -3.68 28.28
N LYS A 361 17.68 -3.55 27.47
CA LYS A 361 16.45 -2.89 27.92
C LYS A 361 15.77 -3.66 29.05
N ILE A 362 15.78 -5.00 28.98
CA ILE A 362 15.20 -5.86 30.02
C ILE A 362 15.94 -5.67 31.35
N ILE A 363 17.28 -5.72 31.32
CA ILE A 363 18.13 -5.54 32.51
C ILE A 363 17.98 -4.13 33.08
N ASP A 364 18.12 -3.10 32.25
CA ASP A 364 18.03 -1.69 32.68
C ASP A 364 16.68 -1.41 33.35
N TRP A 365 15.59 -1.96 32.81
CA TRP A 365 14.25 -1.79 33.38
C TRP A 365 14.05 -2.57 34.69
N LEU A 366 14.54 -3.81 34.79
CA LEU A 366 14.42 -4.59 36.03
C LEU A 366 15.25 -4.02 37.18
N LEU A 367 16.41 -3.41 36.89
CA LEU A 367 17.24 -2.73 37.90
C LEU A 367 16.53 -1.54 38.54
N ASN A 368 15.65 -0.88 37.79
CA ASN A 368 14.86 0.25 38.29
C ASN A 368 13.43 0.19 37.72
N PRO A 369 12.54 -0.67 38.28
CA PRO A 369 11.19 -0.86 37.77
C PRO A 369 10.34 0.39 38.00
N GLU A 370 10.23 1.22 36.97
CA GLU A 370 9.36 2.38 36.98
C GLU A 370 8.02 2.04 36.32
N ALA A 371 6.96 2.71 36.77
CA ALA A 371 5.71 2.68 36.03
C ALA A 371 5.99 3.10 34.59
N PRO A 372 5.52 2.32 33.58
CA PRO A 372 5.61 2.78 32.21
C PRO A 372 4.92 4.15 32.16
N PRO A 373 5.44 5.07 31.34
CA PRO A 373 4.77 6.34 31.17
C PRO A 373 3.31 6.05 30.83
N PRO A 374 2.35 6.80 31.44
CA PRO A 374 0.95 6.63 31.10
C PRO A 374 0.82 6.66 29.58
N PRO A 375 -0.06 5.81 29.00
CA PRO A 375 -0.24 5.79 27.56
C PRO A 375 -0.41 7.22 27.07
N GLU A 376 0.37 7.61 26.07
CA GLU A 376 0.27 8.96 25.55
C GLU A 376 -1.20 9.23 25.22
N PRO A 377 -1.76 10.37 25.66
CA PRO A 377 -3.14 10.71 25.34
C PRO A 377 -3.35 10.60 23.84
N ALA A 378 -4.53 10.11 23.44
CA ALA A 378 -4.86 10.00 22.04
C ALA A 378 -4.67 11.37 21.38
N TRP A 379 -4.33 11.40 20.09
CA TRP A 379 -4.05 12.67 19.41
C TRP A 379 -5.21 13.67 19.54
N GLU A 380 -6.45 13.16 19.57
CA GLU A 380 -7.67 13.92 19.81
C GLU A 380 -7.82 14.51 21.22
N GLU A 381 -7.17 13.90 22.21
CA GLU A 381 -7.16 14.37 23.60
C GLU A 381 -6.06 15.40 23.84
N LYS A 382 -5.08 15.49 22.93
CA LYS A 382 -4.03 16.51 22.98
C LYS A 382 -4.66 17.86 22.58
N GLN A 383 -4.40 18.89 23.38
CA GLN A 383 -4.83 20.26 23.05
C GLN A 383 -4.04 20.77 21.84
N THR A 384 -4.64 20.69 20.65
CA THR A 384 -4.02 21.14 19.39
C THR A 384 -4.99 22.02 18.59
N SER A 385 -4.45 22.70 17.57
CA SER A 385 -5.25 23.46 16.61
C SER A 385 -5.93 22.59 15.52
N VAL A 386 -5.83 21.25 15.64
CA VAL A 386 -6.51 20.31 14.73
C VAL A 386 -7.89 19.99 15.27
N ILE A 387 -8.91 20.13 14.42
CA ILE A 387 -10.29 19.82 14.79
C ILE A 387 -10.54 18.32 14.58
N HIS A 388 -10.80 17.59 15.65
CA HIS A 388 -11.16 16.17 15.55
C HIS A 388 -12.66 16.04 15.27
N LEU A 389 -12.99 15.35 14.18
CA LEU A 389 -14.35 15.20 13.67
C LEU A 389 -14.78 13.73 13.71
N ALA A 390 -16.08 13.52 13.86
CA ALA A 390 -16.78 12.24 13.79
C ALA A 390 -17.92 12.29 12.76
N GLY A 391 -18.53 11.14 12.47
CA GLY A 391 -19.60 11.02 11.46
C GLY A 391 -20.73 12.07 11.56
N GLU A 392 -21.14 12.41 12.78
CA GLU A 392 -22.27 13.31 13.05
C GLU A 392 -21.95 14.80 12.82
N ASP A 393 -20.75 15.27 13.17
CA ASP A 393 -20.39 16.69 13.11
C ASP A 393 -19.53 17.03 11.87
N PHE A 394 -19.03 16.03 11.15
CA PHE A 394 -18.15 16.20 9.99
C PHE A 394 -18.68 17.24 8.98
N ARG A 395 -19.88 17.01 8.44
CA ARG A 395 -20.42 17.87 7.37
C ARG A 395 -20.74 19.28 7.85
N GLU A 396 -21.21 19.43 9.08
CA GLU A 396 -21.57 20.74 9.64
C GLU A 396 -20.33 21.57 9.97
N SER A 397 -19.31 20.94 10.54
CA SER A 397 -18.03 21.57 10.85
C SER A 397 -17.31 22.06 9.59
N LEU A 398 -17.30 21.26 8.52
CA LEU A 398 -16.66 21.66 7.27
C LEU A 398 -17.37 22.81 6.53
N LYS A 399 -18.67 23.02 6.74
CA LYS A 399 -19.40 24.16 6.15
C LYS A 399 -19.00 25.50 6.76
N LYS A 400 -18.50 25.52 8.00
CA LYS A 400 -18.14 26.75 8.73
C LYS A 400 -16.84 27.36 8.22
N LYS A 401 -16.01 26.58 7.53
CA LYS A 401 -14.68 26.97 7.07
C LYS A 401 -14.65 26.96 5.54
N LYS A 402 -14.04 28.00 4.96
CA LYS A 402 -13.92 28.11 3.51
C LYS A 402 -12.93 27.08 2.96
N HIS A 403 -11.85 26.83 3.68
CA HIS A 403 -10.84 25.85 3.31
C HIS A 403 -10.59 24.93 4.50
N THR A 404 -10.76 23.63 4.30
CA THR A 404 -10.41 22.63 5.31
C THR A 404 -9.62 21.51 4.69
N LEU A 405 -8.42 21.26 5.22
CA LEU A 405 -7.66 20.06 4.91
C LEU A 405 -7.95 19.02 5.99
N VAL A 406 -8.47 17.87 5.60
CA VAL A 406 -8.87 16.80 6.51
C VAL A 406 -7.93 15.60 6.37
N MET A 407 -7.38 15.14 7.49
CA MET A 407 -6.57 13.93 7.59
C MET A 407 -7.42 12.76 8.08
N PHE A 408 -7.58 11.74 7.23
CA PHE A 408 -8.16 10.44 7.58
C PHE A 408 -7.03 9.49 7.99
N TYR A 409 -7.05 9.00 9.23
CA TYR A 409 -5.92 8.28 9.82
C TYR A 409 -6.36 7.09 10.68
N ALA A 410 -5.40 6.29 11.11
CA ALA A 410 -5.57 5.28 12.14
C ALA A 410 -4.41 5.40 13.16
N PRO A 411 -4.67 5.31 14.49
CA PRO A 411 -3.64 5.50 15.53
C PRO A 411 -2.48 4.51 15.44
N TRP A 412 -2.73 3.30 14.92
CA TRP A 412 -1.73 2.25 14.75
C TRP A 412 -0.91 2.39 13.46
N CYS A 413 -1.28 3.29 12.53
CA CYS A 413 -0.60 3.42 11.25
C CYS A 413 0.72 4.20 11.37
N PRO A 414 1.88 3.61 11.00
CA PRO A 414 3.18 4.28 11.08
C PRO A 414 3.27 5.55 10.23
N HIS A 415 2.67 5.54 9.03
CA HIS A 415 2.65 6.72 8.15
C HIS A 415 1.80 7.85 8.74
N CYS A 416 0.75 7.53 9.50
CA CYS A 416 -0.05 8.53 10.22
C CYS A 416 0.78 9.12 11.36
N LYS A 417 1.43 8.28 12.17
CA LYS A 417 2.30 8.73 13.27
C LYS A 417 3.38 9.70 12.80
N ASN A 418 3.97 9.46 11.63
CA ASN A 418 4.97 10.35 11.05
C ASN A 418 4.38 11.68 10.57
N ALA A 419 3.15 11.69 10.03
CA ALA A 419 2.53 12.89 9.48
C ALA A 419 1.88 13.79 10.56
N ILE A 420 1.40 13.20 11.66
CA ILE A 420 0.68 13.90 12.73
C ILE A 420 1.44 15.14 13.25
N PRO A 421 2.74 15.07 13.62
CA PRO A 421 3.45 16.23 14.13
C PRO A 421 3.47 17.40 13.13
N HIS A 422 3.75 17.11 11.87
CA HIS A 422 3.79 18.11 10.79
C HIS A 422 2.41 18.72 10.52
N PHE A 423 1.36 17.89 10.54
CA PHE A 423 -0.01 18.33 10.32
C PHE A 423 -0.50 19.21 11.49
N THR A 424 -0.15 18.86 12.72
CA THR A 424 -0.44 19.67 13.91
C THR A 424 0.28 21.01 13.89
N THR A 425 1.58 21.05 13.54
CA THR A 425 2.29 22.33 13.41
C THR A 425 1.70 23.19 12.29
N ALA A 426 1.35 22.58 11.15
CA ALA A 426 0.69 23.29 10.07
C ALA A 426 -0.67 23.87 10.49
N ALA A 427 -1.45 23.15 11.29
CA ALA A 427 -2.71 23.64 11.85
C ALA A 427 -2.51 24.87 12.75
N GLU A 428 -1.48 24.85 13.59
CA GLU A 428 -1.13 25.94 14.50
C GLU A 428 -0.84 27.25 13.76
N VAL A 429 -0.18 27.18 12.60
CA VAL A 429 0.10 28.35 11.74
C VAL A 429 -1.18 29.09 11.31
N PHE A 430 -2.31 28.39 11.19
CA PHE A 430 -3.59 28.96 10.74
C PHE A 430 -4.65 29.03 11.83
N LYS A 431 -4.31 28.85 13.10
CA LYS A 431 -5.29 28.82 14.20
C LYS A 431 -6.19 30.06 14.27
N GLU A 432 -5.63 31.23 13.97
CA GLU A 432 -6.34 32.52 13.98
C GLU A 432 -7.07 32.82 12.66
N ASP A 433 -6.87 31.99 11.62
CA ASP A 433 -7.51 32.18 10.33
C ASP A 433 -8.97 31.70 10.37
N ARG A 434 -9.89 32.66 10.25
CA ARG A 434 -11.34 32.36 10.28
C ARG A 434 -11.82 31.53 9.09
N LYS A 435 -11.08 31.52 7.97
CA LYS A 435 -11.46 30.81 6.73
C LYS A 435 -10.77 29.46 6.58
N ILE A 436 -9.61 29.26 7.20
CA ILE A 436 -8.83 28.02 7.12
C ILE A 436 -9.05 27.15 8.37
N ALA A 437 -9.04 25.85 8.19
CA ALA A 437 -8.94 24.87 9.27
C ALA A 437 -8.19 23.61 8.82
N TYR A 438 -7.68 22.91 9.81
CA TYR A 438 -7.16 21.55 9.68
C TYR A 438 -8.03 20.65 10.55
N ALA A 439 -8.44 19.51 10.01
CA ALA A 439 -9.27 18.57 10.73
C ALA A 439 -8.74 17.14 10.59
N ALA A 440 -9.13 16.27 11.51
CA ALA A 440 -8.75 14.86 11.50
C ALA A 440 -9.93 13.95 11.82
N VAL A 441 -9.96 12.78 11.19
CA VAL A 441 -10.95 11.72 11.43
C VAL A 441 -10.21 10.42 11.69
N ASP A 442 -10.43 9.84 12.88
CA ASP A 442 -9.91 8.52 13.23
C ASP A 442 -10.80 7.44 12.61
N CYS A 443 -10.30 6.79 11.56
CA CYS A 443 -11.00 5.72 10.84
C CYS A 443 -10.89 4.35 11.51
N ALA A 444 -10.14 4.21 12.61
CA ALA A 444 -10.10 2.98 13.38
C ALA A 444 -11.25 2.87 14.40
N LYS A 445 -11.98 3.97 14.60
CA LYS A 445 -13.18 4.02 15.45
C LYS A 445 -14.41 3.58 14.67
N GLU A 446 -15.21 2.70 15.28
CA GLU A 446 -16.38 2.09 14.66
C GLU A 446 -17.37 3.14 14.11
N GLN A 447 -17.62 4.21 14.87
CA GLN A 447 -18.53 5.29 14.46
C GLN A 447 -18.07 6.06 13.20
N ASN A 448 -16.81 5.94 12.81
CA ASN A 448 -16.23 6.63 11.65
C ASN A 448 -16.02 5.71 10.44
N HIS A 449 -16.25 4.41 10.56
CA HIS A 449 -16.03 3.45 9.47
C HIS A 449 -16.83 3.81 8.21
N ASP A 450 -18.12 4.10 8.37
CA ASP A 450 -18.99 4.48 7.25
C ASP A 450 -18.57 5.82 6.63
N LEU A 451 -18.19 6.80 7.46
CA LEU A 451 -17.69 8.09 6.99
C LEU A 451 -16.42 7.89 6.14
N CYS A 452 -15.41 7.17 6.65
CA CYS A 452 -14.16 6.95 5.93
C CYS A 452 -14.36 6.18 4.61
N LYS A 453 -15.29 5.22 4.60
CA LYS A 453 -15.68 4.51 3.37
C LYS A 453 -16.36 5.44 2.37
N GLN A 454 -17.30 6.29 2.81
CA GLN A 454 -18.00 7.25 1.95
C GLN A 454 -17.05 8.30 1.36
N GLU A 455 -16.05 8.74 2.13
CA GLU A 455 -15.04 9.71 1.69
C GLU A 455 -13.92 9.07 0.83
N GLY A 456 -14.04 7.79 0.49
CA GLY A 456 -13.13 7.07 -0.42
C GLY A 456 -11.71 6.93 0.14
N VAL A 457 -11.62 6.59 1.43
CA VAL A 457 -10.36 6.34 2.13
C VAL A 457 -9.95 4.88 1.95
N ASP A 458 -9.08 4.62 0.98
CA ASP A 458 -8.56 3.27 0.67
C ASP A 458 -7.23 2.95 1.38
N GLY A 459 -6.69 3.91 2.13
CA GLY A 459 -5.42 3.75 2.86
C GLY A 459 -5.11 4.95 3.75
N TYR A 460 -4.19 4.77 4.69
CA TYR A 460 -3.86 5.78 5.70
C TYR A 460 -2.40 6.25 5.63
N PRO A 461 -2.13 7.55 5.87
CA PRO A 461 -3.10 8.63 5.94
C PRO A 461 -3.59 9.03 4.53
N THR A 462 -4.86 9.41 4.45
CA THR A 462 -5.44 10.10 3.28
C THR A 462 -5.75 11.54 3.67
N PHE A 463 -5.42 12.49 2.79
CA PHE A 463 -5.68 13.91 3.01
C PHE A 463 -6.65 14.42 1.95
N ASN A 464 -7.80 14.95 2.36
CA ASN A 464 -8.80 15.49 1.45
C ASN A 464 -8.99 16.99 1.74
N TYR A 465 -9.02 17.79 0.69
CA TYR A 465 -9.33 19.22 0.77
C TYR A 465 -10.80 19.48 0.46
N TYR A 466 -11.45 20.24 1.34
CA TYR A 466 -12.84 20.67 1.24
C TYR A 466 -12.95 22.19 1.17
N ASN A 467 -13.89 22.65 0.34
CA ASN A 467 -14.30 24.04 0.27
C ASN A 467 -15.77 24.20 0.69
N TYR A 468 -16.02 24.86 1.82
CA TYR A 468 -17.37 24.98 2.43
C TYR A 468 -18.11 23.63 2.48
N GLY A 469 -17.44 22.59 2.97
CA GLY A 469 -17.99 21.23 3.09
C GLY A 469 -18.09 20.44 1.78
N LYS A 470 -17.73 21.02 0.63
CA LYS A 470 -17.66 20.27 -0.63
C LYS A 470 -16.26 19.73 -0.84
N PHE A 471 -16.13 18.43 -1.05
CA PHE A 471 -14.88 17.82 -1.48
C PHE A 471 -14.39 18.47 -2.77
N VAL A 472 -13.11 18.82 -2.84
CA VAL A 472 -12.49 19.43 -4.02
C VAL A 472 -11.45 18.50 -4.61
N GLU A 473 -10.42 18.13 -3.83
CA GLU A 473 -9.34 17.28 -4.30
C GLU A 473 -8.67 16.51 -3.15
N LYS A 474 -7.99 15.41 -3.47
CA LYS A 474 -7.08 14.74 -2.55
C LYS A 474 -5.76 15.50 -2.54
N TYR A 475 -5.21 15.75 -1.35
CA TYR A 475 -3.88 16.34 -1.21
C TYR A 475 -2.81 15.26 -1.41
N THR A 476 -2.01 15.43 -2.46
CA THR A 476 -0.91 14.52 -2.86
C THR A 476 0.47 15.12 -2.67
N GLY A 477 0.55 16.32 -2.08
CA GLY A 477 1.82 17.02 -1.83
C GLY A 477 2.67 16.41 -0.71
N GLU A 478 3.80 17.05 -0.42
CA GLU A 478 4.73 16.64 0.62
C GLU A 478 4.07 16.64 2.00
N ARG A 479 4.17 15.53 2.74
CA ARG A 479 3.52 15.34 4.05
C ARG A 479 4.31 15.94 5.22
N GLY A 480 5.10 16.99 4.93
CA GLY A 480 5.82 17.81 5.89
C GLY A 480 5.07 19.11 6.17
N GLU A 481 5.51 19.84 7.20
CA GLU A 481 4.88 21.11 7.61
C GLU A 481 4.86 22.13 6.47
N SER A 482 5.97 22.25 5.75
CA SER A 482 6.12 23.12 4.58
C SER A 482 5.09 22.80 3.50
N GLY A 483 4.88 21.51 3.21
CA GLY A 483 3.97 21.05 2.18
C GLY A 483 2.51 21.40 2.50
N PHE A 484 2.08 21.12 3.74
CA PHE A 484 0.73 21.45 4.19
C PHE A 484 0.48 22.96 4.24
N THR A 485 1.41 23.71 4.84
CA THR A 485 1.27 25.16 5.00
C THR A 485 1.28 25.89 3.66
N THR A 486 2.17 25.51 2.75
CA THR A 486 2.25 26.09 1.39
C THR A 486 0.95 25.86 0.64
N PHE A 487 0.41 24.64 0.67
CA PHE A 487 -0.86 24.33 0.01
C PHE A 487 -2.00 25.24 0.48
N MET A 488 -2.16 25.40 1.80
CA MET A 488 -3.22 26.25 2.35
C MET A 488 -2.96 27.75 2.11
N ARG A 489 -1.70 28.22 2.10
CA ARG A 489 -1.35 29.60 1.70
C ARG A 489 -1.72 29.89 0.25
N THR A 490 -1.39 28.99 -0.67
CA THR A 490 -1.71 29.16 -2.10
C THR A 490 -3.22 29.19 -2.36
N LEU A 491 -4.02 28.47 -1.57
CA LEU A 491 -5.49 28.57 -1.63
C LEU A 491 -5.98 29.94 -1.15
N ARG A 492 -5.39 30.47 -0.07
CA ARG A 492 -5.70 31.81 0.47
C ARG A 492 -5.30 32.95 -0.47
N GLU A 493 -4.16 32.84 -1.15
CA GLU A 493 -3.71 33.83 -2.13
C GLU A 493 -4.66 33.90 -3.33
N ARG A 494 -5.05 32.74 -3.88
CA ARG A 494 -6.04 32.65 -4.96
C ARG A 494 -7.38 33.28 -4.60
N ASP A 495 -7.76 33.23 -3.33
CA ASP A 495 -8.92 33.90 -2.79
C ASP A 495 -8.80 35.43 -2.83
N HIS A 496 -7.65 35.98 -2.46
CA HIS A 496 -7.38 37.41 -2.49
C HIS A 496 -7.38 37.96 -3.92
N GLU A 497 -6.75 37.25 -4.87
CA GLU A 497 -6.73 37.63 -6.29
C GLU A 497 -8.13 37.67 -6.93
N ARG A 498 -8.99 36.69 -6.59
CA ARG A 498 -10.38 36.64 -7.09
C ARG A 498 -11.23 37.80 -6.55
N VAL A 499 -10.97 38.24 -5.32
CA VAL A 499 -11.66 39.40 -4.74
C VAL A 499 -11.15 40.71 -5.34
N GLY A 500 -9.84 40.82 -5.60
CA GLY A 500 -9.25 41.98 -6.29
C GLY A 500 -9.82 42.18 -7.69
N LYS A 501 -9.83 41.14 -8.52
CA LYS A 501 -10.40 41.21 -9.88
C LYS A 501 -11.89 41.58 -9.89
N LYS A 502 -12.69 41.09 -8.94
CA LYS A 502 -14.09 41.49 -8.82
C LYS A 502 -14.28 42.96 -8.43
N LYS A 503 -13.34 43.57 -7.70
CA LYS A 503 -13.38 44.99 -7.37
C LYS A 503 -12.94 45.89 -8.53
N ASP A 504 -12.08 45.39 -9.41
CA ASP A 504 -11.64 46.12 -10.60
C ASP A 504 -12.67 46.03 -11.76
N GLU A 505 -13.56 45.03 -11.71
CA GLU A 505 -14.66 44.82 -12.68
C GLU A 505 -16.01 45.48 -12.27
N LEU A 506 -16.09 46.05 -11.05
CA LEU A 506 -17.23 46.78 -10.50
C LEU A 506 -16.94 48.28 -10.47
#